data_AF-A0A2C7A9U1-F1
#
_entry.id   AF-A0A2C7A9U1-F1
#
_cell.length_a   1.000
_cell.length_b   1.000
_cell.length_c   1.000
_cell.angle_alpha   90.00
_cell.angle_beta   90.00
_cell.angle_gamma   90.00
#
_symmetry.space_group_name_H-M   'P 1'
#
loop_
_entity.id
_entity.type
_entity.pdbx_description
1 polymer ?
#
loop_
_entity_poly.entity_id
_entity_poly.type
_entity_poly.pdbx_seq_one_letter_code
_entity_poly.pdbx_strand_id
1 'polypeptide(L)' 'MNLPNLAPGATSLLDVTITGCRQGDLADASLASSTRFMELDAAAWTNNTVRVMARNISPSASFDLGPATLSVAVTKRRVP' A
#
# COMPACT_ATOMS: atom_id res chain seq x y z
N MET A 1 18.13 -1.23 -2.84
CA MET A 1 17.21 -0.20 -3.34
C MET A 1 16.59 0.42 -2.10
N ASN A 2 16.83 1.70 -1.85
CA ASN A 2 16.27 2.41 -0.70
C ASN A 2 15.01 3.14 -1.17
N LEU A 3 13.86 2.87 -0.53
CA LEU A 3 12.59 3.52 -0.86
C LEU A 3 12.58 4.94 -0.26
N PRO A 4 11.87 5.91 -0.89
CA PRO A 4 11.86 7.29 -0.42
C PRO A 4 11.16 7.41 0.93
N ASN A 5 11.84 8.02 1.90
CA ASN A 5 11.23 8.42 3.16
C ASN A 5 10.18 9.51 2.87
N LEU A 6 8.98 9.36 3.43
CA LEU A 6 7.86 10.22 3.11
C LEU A 6 7.79 11.41 4.05
N ALA A 7 7.71 12.60 3.46
CA ALA A 7 7.59 13.84 4.20
C ALA A 7 6.20 13.98 4.88
N PRO A 8 6.11 14.82 5.91
CA PRO A 8 4.84 15.28 6.49
C PRO A 8 3.78 15.64 5.44
N GLY A 9 2.58 15.07 5.53
CA GLY A 9 1.50 15.37 4.58
C GLY A 9 1.76 14.92 3.13
N ALA A 10 2.86 14.20 2.87
CA ALA A 10 3.14 13.66 1.56
C ALA A 10 2.19 12.51 1.22
N THR A 11 2.03 12.32 -0.08
CA THR A 11 1.44 11.12 -0.65
C THR A 11 2.56 10.25 -1.19
N SER A 12 2.55 8.96 -0.86
CA SER A 12 3.38 7.96 -1.52
C SER A 12 2.56 7.06 -2.40
N LEU A 13 3.17 6.60 -3.49
CA LEU A 13 2.67 5.48 -4.28
C LEU A 13 3.72 4.38 -4.32
N LEU A 14 3.31 3.16 -4.00
CA LEU A 14 4.13 1.96 -4.14
C LEU A 14 3.37 0.93 -4.97
N ASP A 15 4.03 0.41 -5.99
CA ASP A 15 3.52 -0.72 -6.76
C ASP A 15 4.08 -2.02 -6.17
N VAL A 16 3.17 -2.91 -5.77
CA VAL A 16 3.47 -4.21 -5.16
C VAL A 16 3.06 -5.32 -6.12
N THR A 17 4.01 -6.19 -6.46
CA THR A 17 3.74 -7.34 -7.33
C THR A 17 3.03 -8.44 -6.56
N ILE A 18 1.79 -8.75 -6.93
CA ILE A 18 1.01 -9.86 -6.40
C ILE A 18 0.52 -10.71 -7.58
N THR A 19 1.23 -11.80 -7.85
CA THR A 19 0.93 -12.68 -8.98
C THR A 19 -0.51 -13.16 -8.94
N GLY A 20 -1.21 -13.01 -10.06
CA GLY A 20 -2.57 -13.46 -10.26
C GLY A 20 -3.63 -12.42 -9.93
N CYS A 21 -3.32 -11.27 -9.31
CA CYS A 21 -4.33 -10.21 -9.13
C CYS A 21 -4.73 -9.58 -10.47
N ARG A 22 -5.96 -9.09 -10.54
CA ARG A 22 -6.53 -8.41 -11.71
C ARG A 22 -7.26 -7.15 -11.26
N GLN A 23 -7.33 -6.18 -12.16
CA GLN A 23 -8.11 -4.98 -11.90
C GLN A 23 -9.57 -5.35 -11.55
N GLY A 24 -10.08 -4.73 -10.49
CA GLY A 24 -11.41 -5.03 -9.94
C GLY A 24 -11.42 -6.09 -8.83
N ASP A 25 -10.31 -6.78 -8.56
CA ASP A 25 -10.13 -7.52 -7.30
C ASP A 25 -10.07 -6.55 -6.11
N LEU A 26 -10.50 -7.02 -4.94
CA LEU A 26 -10.42 -6.24 -3.71
C LEU A 26 -8.99 -6.32 -3.18
N ALA A 27 -8.37 -5.17 -2.93
CA ALA A 27 -7.03 -5.09 -2.36
C ALA A 27 -7.09 -4.42 -0.98
N ASP A 28 -6.27 -4.90 -0.06
CA ASP A 28 -6.10 -4.34 1.27
C ASP A 28 -4.60 -4.23 1.57
N ALA A 29 -4.21 -3.18 2.29
CA ALA A 29 -2.85 -2.95 2.72
C ALA A 29 -2.80 -2.52 4.18
N SER A 30 -1.88 -3.12 4.93
CA SER A 30 -1.66 -2.83 6.35
C SER A 30 -0.17 -2.75 6.66
N LEU A 31 0.17 -2.03 7.72
CA LEU A 31 1.54 -1.88 8.21
C LEU A 31 1.71 -2.55 9.56
N ALA A 32 2.84 -3.22 9.73
CA ALA A 32 3.20 -3.92 10.97
C ALA A 32 3.35 -2.97 12.18
N SER A 33 3.68 -1.71 11.95
CA SER A 33 3.82 -0.66 12.98
C SER A 33 2.87 0.50 12.70
N SER A 34 1.62 0.38 13.11
CA SER A 34 0.64 1.47 12.98
C SER A 34 0.92 2.59 13.98
N THR A 35 1.86 3.48 13.66
CA THR A 35 2.11 4.72 14.40
C THR A 35 1.13 5.80 13.96
N ARG A 36 -0.10 5.64 14.46
CA ARG A 36 -1.22 6.58 14.71
C ARG A 36 -1.68 7.62 13.68
N PHE A 37 -1.01 7.96 12.60
CA PHE A 37 -1.61 8.82 11.56
C PHE A 37 -1.05 8.50 10.19
N MET A 38 -1.52 7.43 9.59
CA MET A 38 -1.37 7.21 8.15
C MET A 38 -2.52 6.37 7.62
N GLU A 39 -3.06 6.79 6.48
CA GLU A 39 -4.09 6.06 5.76
C GLU A 39 -3.42 5.32 4.60
N LEU A 40 -3.75 4.05 4.47
CA LEU A 40 -3.38 3.23 3.33
C LEU A 40 -4.63 2.98 2.48
N ASP A 41 -4.51 3.30 1.21
CA ASP A 41 -5.46 2.89 0.18
C ASP A 41 -4.76 1.89 -0.75
N ALA A 42 -5.45 0.81 -1.12
CA ALA A 42 -4.90 -0.22 -1.98
C ALA A 42 -5.87 -0.55 -3.10
N ALA A 43 -5.36 -0.57 -4.33
CA ALA A 43 -6.15 -0.91 -5.51
C ALA A 43 -5.41 -1.92 -6.39
N ALA A 44 -6.09 -2.98 -6.81
CA ALA A 44 -5.60 -3.83 -7.87
C ALA A 44 -5.56 -3.02 -9.18
N TRP A 45 -4.35 -2.66 -9.61
CA TRP A 45 -4.13 -1.63 -10.63
C TRP A 45 -3.99 -2.23 -12.03
N THR A 46 -3.06 -3.19 -12.18
CA THR A 46 -2.84 -3.96 -13.41
C THR A 46 -2.83 -5.45 -13.10
N ASN A 47 -2.69 -6.27 -14.14
CA ASN A 47 -2.41 -7.68 -13.93
C ASN A 47 -1.13 -7.83 -13.10
N ASN A 48 -1.25 -8.56 -11.99
CA ASN A 48 -0.19 -8.86 -11.05
C ASN A 48 0.35 -7.66 -10.25
N THR A 49 -0.31 -6.51 -10.25
CA THR A 49 0.14 -5.33 -9.49
C THR A 49 -0.98 -4.72 -8.66
N VAL A 50 -0.70 -4.52 -7.38
CA VAL A 50 -1.48 -3.67 -6.48
C VAL A 50 -0.75 -2.36 -6.30
N ARG A 51 -1.45 -1.25 -6.47
CA ARG A 51 -0.94 0.07 -6.12
C ARG A 51 -1.40 0.43 -4.72
N VAL A 52 -0.46 0.72 -3.84
CA VAL A 52 -0.69 1.19 -2.48
C VAL A 52 -0.39 2.67 -2.42
N MET A 53 -1.35 3.44 -1.91
CA MET A 53 -1.21 4.86 -1.64
C MET A 53 -1.17 5.09 -0.14
N ALA A 54 -0.10 5.72 0.35
CA ALA A 54 -0.01 6.16 1.73
C ALA A 54 -0.24 7.67 1.80
N ARG A 55 -1.14 8.13 2.68
CA ARG A 55 -1.48 9.55 2.87
C ARG A 55 -1.68 9.89 4.35
N ASN A 56 -1.82 11.19 4.65
CA ASN A 56 -2.03 11.73 6.01
C ASN A 56 -0.90 11.38 6.98
N ILE A 57 0.32 11.25 6.45
CA ILE A 57 1.54 10.92 7.18
C ILE A 57 1.83 12.01 8.22
N SER A 58 1.90 11.60 9.49
CA SER A 58 2.15 12.53 10.59
C SER A 58 3.41 13.37 10.35
N PRO A 59 3.45 14.66 10.72
CA PRO A 59 4.61 15.50 10.47
C PRO A 59 5.92 15.08 11.16
N SER A 60 5.84 14.16 12.10
CA SER A 60 6.97 13.63 12.85
C SER A 60 7.27 12.17 12.52
N ALA A 61 6.56 11.56 11.56
CA ALA A 61 6.73 10.15 11.22
C ALA A 61 7.39 9.98 9.85
N SER A 62 8.49 9.25 9.86
CA SER A 62 9.12 8.65 8.69
C SER A 62 8.78 7.16 8.66
N PHE A 63 8.30 6.63 7.55
CA PHE A 63 8.10 5.19 7.38
C PHE A 63 8.66 4.69 6.06
N ASP A 64 9.25 3.50 6.12
CA ASP A 64 9.63 2.72 4.95
C ASP A 64 8.45 1.82 4.58
N LEU A 65 8.01 1.87 3.31
CA LEU A 65 6.98 0.98 2.74
C LEU A 65 7.57 -0.32 2.18
N GLY A 66 8.84 -0.62 2.48
CA GLY A 66 9.50 -1.83 2.04
C GLY A 66 8.74 -3.11 2.43
N PRO A 67 9.04 -4.24 1.76
CA PRO A 67 8.29 -5.49 1.93
C PRO A 67 8.24 -6.03 3.38
N ALA A 68 9.20 -5.64 4.23
CA ALA A 68 9.27 -6.08 5.62
C ALA A 68 8.27 -5.37 6.55
N THR A 69 7.74 -4.21 6.16
CA THR A 69 6.82 -3.41 6.97
C THR A 69 5.39 -3.45 6.45
N LEU A 70 5.23 -3.63 5.13
CA LEU A 70 3.96 -3.59 4.42
C LEU A 70 3.43 -4.99 4.10
N SER A 71 2.20 -5.28 4.56
CA SER A 71 1.44 -6.45 4.17
C SER A 71 0.35 -6.05 3.20
N VAL A 72 0.26 -6.74 2.07
CA VAL A 72 -0.75 -6.49 1.03
C VAL A 72 -1.45 -7.81 0.68
N ALA A 73 -2.77 -7.78 0.68
CA ALA A 73 -3.60 -8.92 0.34
C ALA A 73 -4.56 -8.57 -0.79
N VAL A 74 -4.88 -9.56 -1.62
CA VAL A 74 -5.88 -9.43 -2.68
C VAL A 74 -6.91 -10.54 -2.53
N THR A 75 -8.17 -10.16 -2.45
CA THR A 75 -9.31 -11.07 -2.50
C THR A 75 -9.96 -10.98 -3.87
N LYS A 76 -10.13 -12.14 -4.51
CA LYS A 76 -10.81 -12.22 -5.80
C LYS A 76 -12.23 -11.73 -5.67
N ARG A 77 -12.60 -10.75 -6.50
CA ARG A 77 -13.98 -10.29 -6.55
C ARG A 77 -14.82 -11.38 -7.20
N ARG A 78 -15.62 -12.08 -6.40
CA ARG A 78 -16.63 -12.98 -6.92
C ARG A 78 -17.75 -12.12 -7.50
N VAL A 79 -17.89 -12.14 -8.83
CA VAL A 79 -19.08 -11.60 -9.47
C VAL A 79 -20.24 -12.55 -9.14
N PRO A 80 -21.39 -12.05 -8.68
CA PRO A 80 -22.60 -12.87 -8.51
C PRO A 80 -22.97 -13.61 -9.79
#